data_AF-A0AAP2DWK9-F1
#
_entry.id   AF-A0AAP2DWK9-F1
#
_cell.length_a   1.000
_cell.length_b   1.000
_cell.length_c   1.000
_cell.angle_alpha   90.00
_cell.angle_beta   90.00
_cell.angle_gamma   90.00
#
_symmetry.space_group_name_H-M   'P 1'
#
loop_
_entity.id
_entity.type
_entity.pdbx_description
1 polymer ?
#
loop_
_entity_poly.entity_id
_entity_poly.type
_entity_poly.pdbx_seq_one_letter_code
_entity_poly.pdbx_strand_id
1 'polypeptide(L)'
;MKNETTWYIAILLVCAVCAGLFLWRAELFNFQVQIDSQKFSDFGSFVGGIFGTLSFIWLIFTLREAKTQSFDNSFYNHLAVHESVVRDLLVKGQHIKIINDEITTRLDKIPPESLTEEVRSEYHNYKNKPDANDYFEALYRMLHIQYKYENRTPDKYFKDYTWQIGHFLRSFTSVAELVFEATFSEEKKSFYSRVIKSRATDDELRLIFYFVIFNSNLQERSKLLRMSRALHLFENIKDSLIKSDDWKKYIEMS
;
A
#
# COMPACT_ATOMS: atom_id res chain seq x y z
N MET A 1 0.00 28.67 10.45
CA MET A 1 0.17 30.13 10.66
C MET A 1 1.26 30.52 11.65
N LYS A 2 1.48 29.84 12.80
CA LYS A 2 2.54 30.25 13.76
C LYS A 2 4.00 30.10 13.26
N ASN A 3 4.26 29.31 12.21
CA ASN A 3 5.62 29.11 11.70
C ASN A 3 6.10 30.18 10.71
N GLU A 4 5.21 30.88 10.01
CA GLU A 4 5.63 31.81 8.94
C GLU A 4 6.19 33.12 9.51
N THR A 5 5.58 33.64 10.57
CA THR A 5 6.04 34.86 11.27
C THR A 5 7.45 34.71 11.84
N THR A 6 7.83 33.51 12.28
CA THR A 6 9.15 33.23 12.87
C THR A 6 10.27 33.36 11.83
N TRP A 7 10.03 32.97 10.57
CA TRP A 7 11.02 33.07 9.49
C TRP A 7 11.25 34.51 9.06
N TYR A 8 10.20 35.32 8.95
CA TYR A 8 10.35 36.75 8.61
C TYR A 8 11.16 37.50 9.66
N ILE A 9 10.92 37.21 10.95
CA ILE A 9 11.68 37.81 12.05
C ILE A 9 13.15 37.38 11.97
N ALA A 10 13.43 36.10 11.70
CA ALA A 10 14.80 35.60 11.56
C ALA A 10 15.54 36.25 10.37
N ILE A 11 14.89 36.40 9.22
CA ILE A 11 15.46 37.08 8.04
C ILE A 11 15.74 38.55 8.34
N LEU A 12 14.78 39.26 8.95
CA LEU A 12 14.96 40.66 9.35
C LEU A 12 16.13 40.83 10.33
N LEU A 13 16.28 39.91 11.28
CA LEU A 13 17.33 39.95 12.29
C LEU A 13 18.70 39.67 11.67
N VAL A 14 18.80 38.71 10.74
CA VAL A 14 20.01 38.47 9.96
C VAL A 14 20.36 39.70 9.13
N CYS A 15 19.41 40.29 8.40
CA CYS A 15 19.63 41.52 7.63
C CYS A 15 20.07 42.69 8.52
N ALA A 16 19.48 42.85 9.71
CA ALA A 16 19.84 43.89 10.67
C ALA A 16 21.26 43.69 11.24
N VAL A 17 21.66 42.44 11.53
CA VAL A 17 23.03 42.11 11.96
C VAL A 17 24.03 42.34 10.82
N CYS A 18 23.68 41.95 9.59
CA CYS A 18 24.51 42.21 8.40
C CYS A 18 24.72 43.70 8.18
N ALA A 19 23.65 44.50 8.27
CA ALA A 19 23.72 45.95 8.20
C ALA A 19 24.54 46.54 9.35
N GLY A 20 24.35 46.03 10.58
CA GLY A 20 25.11 46.43 11.76
C GLY A 20 26.60 46.18 11.61
N LEU A 21 27.01 45.00 11.13
CA LEU A 21 28.40 44.66 10.85
C LEU A 21 29.01 45.50 9.73
N PHE A 22 28.23 45.82 8.69
CA PHE A 22 28.67 46.68 7.59
C PHE A 22 28.85 48.13 8.04
N LEU A 23 28.00 48.62 8.94
CA LEU A 23 28.05 49.98 9.49
C LEU A 23 29.03 50.09 10.67
N TRP A 24 29.49 48.98 11.25
CA TRP A 24 30.42 48.98 12.38
C TRP A 24 31.80 49.51 11.95
N ARG A 25 32.09 50.76 12.35
CA ARG A 25 33.25 51.59 11.94
C ARG A 25 33.17 52.28 10.57
N ALA A 26 32.04 52.24 9.88
CA ALA A 26 31.85 53.15 8.74
C ALA A 26 31.51 54.55 9.28
N GLU A 27 32.16 55.61 8.78
CA GLU A 27 31.62 56.96 8.94
C GLU A 27 30.23 56.96 8.30
N LEU A 28 29.18 57.18 9.10
CA LEU A 28 27.78 56.92 8.79
C LEU A 28 27.22 57.87 7.73
N PHE A 29 27.71 57.79 6.49
CA PHE A 29 27.39 58.62 5.32
C PHE A 29 28.16 59.94 5.25
N ASN A 30 29.27 59.91 4.52
CA ASN A 30 29.89 61.10 3.97
C ASN A 30 29.63 61.14 2.45
N PHE A 31 28.64 61.92 2.02
CA PHE A 31 28.26 62.06 0.60
C PHE A 31 29.38 62.66 -0.28
N GLN A 32 30.48 63.13 0.32
CA GLN A 32 31.64 63.65 -0.41
C GLN A 32 32.70 62.57 -0.73
N VAL A 33 32.61 61.37 -0.15
CA VAL A 33 33.59 60.30 -0.36
C VAL A 33 33.05 59.31 -1.39
N GLN A 34 33.92 58.89 -2.33
CA GLN A 34 33.57 57.88 -3.34
C GLN A 34 33.25 56.53 -2.69
N ILE A 35 32.25 55.83 -3.22
CA ILE A 35 31.85 54.50 -2.73
C ILE A 35 33.02 53.53 -2.92
N ASP A 36 33.42 52.88 -1.83
CA ASP A 36 34.38 51.78 -1.86
C ASP A 36 33.73 50.55 -2.53
N SER A 37 34.03 50.37 -3.82
CA SER A 37 33.47 49.30 -4.64
C SER A 37 33.81 47.91 -4.11
N GLN A 38 34.96 47.75 -3.44
CA GLN A 38 35.39 46.46 -2.91
C GLN A 38 34.52 46.06 -1.73
N LYS A 39 34.32 46.96 -0.76
CA LYS A 39 33.44 46.69 0.39
C LYS A 39 32.01 46.39 -0.02
N PHE A 40 31.50 47.13 -1.01
CA PHE A 40 30.16 46.90 -1.53
C PHE A 40 30.04 45.53 -2.23
N SER A 41 31.06 45.14 -3.00
CA SER A 41 31.15 43.81 -3.62
C SER A 41 31.19 42.69 -2.58
N ASP A 42 31.97 42.85 -1.51
CA ASP A 42 32.08 41.85 -0.43
C ASP A 42 30.75 41.70 0.33
N PHE A 43 30.05 42.82 0.59
CA PHE A 43 28.70 42.79 1.17
C PHE A 43 27.68 42.10 0.26
N GLY A 44 27.68 42.43 -1.03
CA GLY A 44 26.82 41.78 -2.01
C GLY A 44 27.08 40.27 -2.09
N SER A 45 28.34 39.86 -2.06
CA SER A 45 28.75 38.45 -2.06
C SER A 45 28.30 37.73 -0.80
N PHE A 46 28.42 38.36 0.37
CA PHE A 46 27.96 37.79 1.64
C PHE A 46 26.44 37.62 1.69
N VAL A 47 25.68 38.68 1.36
CA VAL A 47 24.22 38.64 1.33
C VAL A 47 23.73 37.64 0.28
N GLY A 48 24.31 37.66 -0.92
CA GLY A 48 24.02 36.70 -1.99
C GLY A 48 24.32 35.26 -1.59
N GLY A 49 25.40 35.02 -0.84
CA GLY A 49 25.75 33.71 -0.30
C GLY A 49 24.72 33.18 0.72
N ILE A 50 24.25 34.04 1.63
CA ILE A 50 23.19 33.68 2.60
C ILE A 50 21.90 33.33 1.87
N PHE A 51 21.41 34.22 1.00
CA PHE A 51 20.16 34.00 0.27
C PHE A 51 20.26 32.81 -0.70
N GLY A 52 21.41 32.60 -1.34
CA GLY A 52 21.66 31.43 -2.18
C GLY A 52 21.57 30.13 -1.39
N THR A 53 22.20 30.08 -0.22
CA THR A 53 22.16 28.90 0.67
C THR A 53 20.75 28.64 1.19
N LEU A 54 20.03 29.67 1.63
CA LEU A 54 18.65 29.54 2.08
C LEU A 54 17.72 29.07 0.96
N SER A 55 17.88 29.61 -0.25
CA SER A 55 17.11 29.20 -1.42
C SER A 55 17.35 27.73 -1.76
N PHE A 56 18.59 27.26 -1.65
CA PHE A 56 18.93 25.86 -1.88
C PHE A 56 18.31 24.93 -0.82
N ILE A 57 18.36 25.31 0.45
CA ILE A 57 17.69 24.58 1.54
C ILE A 57 16.18 24.51 1.29
N TRP A 58 15.56 25.63 0.93
CA TRP A 58 14.13 25.70 0.65
C TRP A 58 13.73 24.84 -0.56
N LEU A 59 14.58 24.81 -1.60
CA LEU A 59 14.41 23.93 -2.74
C LEU A 59 14.43 22.45 -2.32
N ILE A 60 15.34 22.03 -1.44
CA ILE A 60 15.38 20.66 -0.92
C ILE A 60 14.08 20.30 -0.19
N PHE A 61 13.56 21.20 0.66
CA PHE A 61 12.29 20.96 1.34
C PHE A 61 11.13 20.85 0.35
N THR A 62 11.07 21.75 -0.63
CA THR A 62 10.03 21.74 -1.67
C THR A 62 10.08 20.46 -2.51
N LEU A 63 11.28 19.99 -2.87
CA LEU A 63 11.46 18.73 -3.61
C LEU A 63 11.03 17.50 -2.80
N ARG A 64 11.27 17.50 -1.48
CA ARG A 64 10.81 16.40 -0.59
C ARG A 64 9.29 16.36 -0.49
N GLU A 65 8.66 17.52 -0.36
CA GLU A 65 7.19 17.65 -0.31
C GLU A 65 6.57 17.25 -1.66
N ALA A 66 7.10 17.73 -2.78
CA ALA A 66 6.64 17.37 -4.11
C ALA A 66 6.74 15.87 -4.38
N LYS A 67 7.83 15.21 -3.96
CA LYS A 67 7.95 13.75 -4.06
C LYS A 67 6.89 13.01 -3.23
N THR A 68 6.60 13.50 -2.03
CA THR A 68 5.55 12.94 -1.17
C THR A 68 4.18 13.06 -1.84
N GLN A 69 3.83 14.26 -2.30
CA GLN A 69 2.55 14.51 -2.99
C GLN A 69 2.42 13.70 -4.28
N SER A 70 3.52 13.58 -5.05
CA SER A 70 3.54 12.74 -6.25
C SER A 70 3.28 11.27 -5.92
N PHE A 71 3.84 10.76 -4.82
CA PHE A 71 3.55 9.42 -4.36
C PHE A 71 2.09 9.28 -3.93
N ASP A 72 1.58 10.20 -3.11
CA ASP A 72 0.19 10.19 -2.64
C ASP A 72 -0.79 10.09 -3.80
N ASN A 73 -0.60 10.94 -4.81
CA ASN A 73 -1.42 10.92 -6.02
C ASN A 73 -1.34 9.58 -6.75
N SER A 74 -0.13 9.01 -6.90
CA SER A 74 0.05 7.70 -7.50
C SER A 74 -0.67 6.61 -6.70
N PHE A 75 -0.48 6.59 -5.38
CA PHE A 75 -1.10 5.63 -4.48
C PHE A 75 -2.63 5.67 -4.57
N TYR A 76 -3.24 6.86 -4.45
CA TYR A 76 -4.69 6.99 -4.52
C TYR A 76 -5.24 6.69 -5.91
N ASN A 77 -4.50 6.97 -6.98
CA ASN A 77 -4.88 6.57 -8.33
C ASN A 77 -4.88 5.03 -8.48
N HIS A 78 -3.82 4.36 -8.04
CA HIS A 78 -3.74 2.89 -8.07
C HIS A 78 -4.85 2.26 -7.21
N LEU A 79 -5.11 2.83 -6.03
CA LEU A 79 -6.19 2.38 -5.16
C LEU A 79 -7.57 2.58 -5.80
N ALA A 80 -7.81 3.72 -6.44
CA ALA A 80 -9.07 3.99 -7.14
C ALA A 80 -9.29 3.05 -8.33
N VAL A 81 -8.23 2.70 -9.07
CA VAL A 81 -8.28 1.68 -10.13
C VAL A 81 -8.63 0.31 -9.52
N HIS A 82 -7.99 -0.07 -8.42
CA HIS A 82 -8.31 -1.32 -7.72
C HIS A 82 -9.78 -1.37 -7.27
N GLU A 83 -10.28 -0.30 -6.65
CA GLU A 83 -11.68 -0.19 -6.25
C GLU A 83 -12.64 -0.28 -7.45
N SER A 84 -12.26 0.27 -8.60
CA SER A 84 -13.05 0.12 -9.83
C SER A 84 -13.14 -1.34 -10.27
N VAL A 85 -12.01 -2.05 -10.25
CA VAL A 85 -11.97 -3.49 -10.58
C VAL A 85 -12.83 -4.31 -9.62
N VAL A 86 -12.76 -4.01 -8.31
CA VAL A 86 -13.60 -4.66 -7.29
C VAL A 86 -15.08 -4.39 -7.57
N ARG A 87 -15.48 -3.13 -7.81
CA ARG A 87 -16.87 -2.79 -8.15
C ARG A 87 -17.36 -3.50 -9.42
N ASP A 88 -16.54 -3.56 -10.46
CA ASP A 88 -16.90 -4.23 -11.72
C ASP A 88 -17.12 -5.73 -11.54
N LEU A 89 -16.45 -6.35 -10.56
CA LEU A 89 -16.67 -7.75 -10.19
C LEU A 89 -17.95 -7.93 -9.37
N LEU A 90 -18.25 -7.00 -8.45
CA LEU A 90 -19.45 -7.04 -7.59
C LEU A 90 -20.76 -6.85 -8.36
N VAL A 91 -20.78 -6.02 -9.41
CA VAL A 91 -21.99 -5.72 -10.20
C VAL A 91 -22.52 -6.96 -10.96
N LYS A 92 -21.73 -8.02 -11.10
CA LYS A 92 -22.08 -9.22 -11.87
C LYS A 92 -22.92 -10.21 -11.05
N GLY A 93 -24.09 -9.79 -10.56
CA GLY A 93 -24.97 -10.61 -9.73
C GLY A 93 -25.37 -11.98 -10.33
N GLN A 94 -25.44 -12.08 -11.66
CA GLN A 94 -25.64 -13.37 -12.35
C GLN A 94 -24.48 -14.36 -12.13
N HIS A 95 -23.24 -13.87 -11.98
CA HIS A 95 -22.09 -14.72 -11.70
C HIS A 95 -22.13 -15.30 -10.28
N ILE A 96 -22.64 -14.55 -9.29
CA ILE A 96 -22.77 -15.06 -7.91
C ILE A 96 -23.68 -16.29 -7.91
N LYS A 97 -24.83 -16.19 -8.59
CA LYS A 97 -25.76 -17.33 -8.72
C LYS A 97 -25.10 -18.53 -9.40
N ILE A 98 -24.41 -18.32 -10.53
CA ILE A 98 -23.70 -19.40 -11.24
C ILE A 98 -22.67 -20.09 -10.33
N ILE A 99 -21.91 -19.30 -9.55
CA ILE A 99 -20.90 -19.84 -8.62
C ILE A 99 -21.59 -20.61 -7.48
N ASN A 100 -22.69 -20.10 -6.90
CA ASN A 100 -23.44 -20.80 -5.86
C ASN A 100 -24.07 -22.12 -6.37
N ASP A 101 -24.61 -22.12 -7.59
CA ASP A 101 -25.12 -23.33 -8.25
C ASP A 101 -23.99 -24.36 -8.47
N GLU A 102 -22.80 -23.90 -8.87
CA GLU A 102 -21.62 -24.76 -9.02
C GLU A 102 -21.11 -25.29 -7.66
N ILE A 103 -21.11 -24.46 -6.62
CA ILE A 103 -20.75 -24.85 -5.24
C ILE A 103 -21.65 -26.00 -4.78
N THR A 104 -22.97 -25.83 -4.91
CA THR A 104 -23.96 -26.84 -4.51
C THR A 104 -23.73 -28.14 -5.28
N THR A 105 -23.59 -28.04 -6.60
CA THR A 105 -23.35 -29.19 -7.48
C THR A 105 -22.06 -29.94 -7.10
N ARG A 106 -21.00 -29.23 -6.74
CA ARG A 106 -19.73 -29.84 -6.32
C ARG A 106 -19.86 -30.53 -4.99
N LEU A 107 -20.46 -29.86 -4.00
CA LEU A 107 -20.69 -30.45 -2.68
C LEU A 107 -21.49 -31.74 -2.81
N ASP A 108 -22.55 -31.77 -3.62
CA ASP A 108 -23.38 -32.98 -3.82
C ASP A 108 -22.64 -34.15 -4.46
N LYS A 109 -21.55 -33.90 -5.19
CA LYS A 109 -20.71 -34.94 -5.80
C LYS A 109 -19.68 -35.54 -4.84
N ILE A 110 -19.46 -34.93 -3.67
CA ILE A 110 -18.46 -35.37 -2.71
C ILE A 110 -19.12 -36.36 -1.75
N PRO A 111 -18.78 -37.66 -1.79
CA PRO A 111 -19.32 -38.63 -0.85
C PRO A 111 -18.76 -38.35 0.55
N PRO A 112 -19.60 -38.04 1.56
CA PRO A 112 -19.16 -37.72 2.92
C PRO A 112 -18.32 -38.82 3.57
N GLU A 113 -18.52 -40.07 3.14
CA GLU A 113 -17.80 -41.24 3.62
C GLU A 113 -16.32 -41.25 3.21
N SER A 114 -15.97 -40.51 2.15
CA SER A 114 -14.57 -40.35 1.72
C SER A 114 -13.79 -39.33 2.54
N LEU A 115 -14.46 -38.56 3.41
CA LEU A 115 -13.85 -37.54 4.25
C LEU A 115 -13.48 -38.12 5.62
N THR A 116 -12.40 -37.59 6.22
CA THR A 116 -12.03 -37.87 7.61
C THR A 116 -13.12 -37.36 8.55
N GLU A 117 -13.26 -37.94 9.75
CA GLU A 117 -14.32 -37.53 10.70
C GLU A 117 -14.26 -36.03 11.05
N GLU A 118 -13.07 -35.49 11.25
CA GLU A 118 -12.85 -34.06 11.52
C GLU A 118 -13.35 -33.18 10.37
N VAL A 119 -13.01 -33.54 9.12
CA VAL A 119 -13.41 -32.80 7.92
C VAL A 119 -14.89 -32.99 7.60
N ARG A 120 -15.47 -34.15 7.94
CA ARG A 120 -16.87 -34.48 7.68
C ARG A 120 -17.83 -33.60 8.49
N SER A 121 -17.56 -33.39 9.77
CA SER A 121 -18.35 -32.49 10.62
C SER A 121 -18.38 -31.06 10.07
N GLU A 122 -17.21 -30.56 9.67
CA GLU A 122 -17.10 -29.25 9.04
C GLU A 122 -17.80 -29.18 7.69
N TYR A 123 -17.67 -30.22 6.86
CA TYR A 123 -18.33 -30.32 5.56
C TYR A 123 -19.85 -30.24 5.70
N HIS A 124 -20.46 -30.91 6.67
CA HIS A 124 -21.91 -30.81 6.89
C HIS A 124 -22.34 -29.41 7.31
N ASN A 125 -21.57 -28.76 8.20
CA ASN A 125 -21.82 -27.37 8.57
C ASN A 125 -21.69 -26.44 7.36
N TYR A 126 -20.73 -26.71 6.48
CA TYR A 126 -20.48 -25.92 5.29
C TYR A 126 -21.57 -26.10 4.23
N LYS A 127 -22.02 -27.34 4.01
CA LYS A 127 -23.08 -27.69 3.05
C LYS A 127 -24.42 -27.04 3.41
N ASN A 128 -24.67 -26.85 4.69
CA ASN A 128 -25.89 -26.20 5.18
C ASN A 128 -25.79 -24.67 5.29
N LYS A 129 -24.66 -24.06 4.90
CA LYS A 129 -24.56 -22.59 4.89
C LYS A 129 -25.49 -22.00 3.83
N PRO A 130 -26.11 -20.84 4.11
CA PRO A 130 -26.83 -20.10 3.08
C PRO A 130 -25.86 -19.72 1.95
N ASP A 131 -26.41 -19.55 0.75
CA ASP A 131 -25.69 -19.06 -0.42
C ASP A 131 -24.81 -17.85 -0.10
N ALA A 132 -23.68 -17.75 -0.81
CA ALA A 132 -22.83 -16.57 -0.68
C ALA A 132 -23.60 -15.34 -1.15
N ASN A 133 -23.53 -14.27 -0.35
CA ASN A 133 -24.19 -13.00 -0.65
C ASN A 133 -23.28 -12.05 -1.44
N ASP A 134 -21.97 -12.31 -1.40
CA ASP A 134 -20.95 -11.52 -2.07
C ASP A 134 -20.15 -12.34 -3.09
N TYR A 135 -19.63 -11.68 -4.13
CA TYR A 135 -18.84 -12.33 -5.18
C TYR A 135 -17.52 -12.92 -4.67
N PHE A 136 -16.79 -12.20 -3.82
CA PHE A 136 -15.53 -12.70 -3.27
C PHE A 136 -15.77 -13.80 -2.23
N GLU A 137 -16.86 -13.71 -1.47
CA GLU A 137 -17.32 -14.81 -0.62
C GLU A 137 -17.55 -16.06 -1.49
N ALA A 138 -18.31 -15.97 -2.57
CA ALA A 138 -18.61 -17.10 -3.46
C ALA A 138 -17.32 -17.73 -4.05
N LEU A 139 -16.39 -16.89 -4.54
CA LEU A 139 -15.10 -17.35 -5.06
C LEU A 139 -14.24 -18.01 -3.99
N TYR A 140 -14.15 -17.42 -2.80
CA TYR A 140 -13.41 -17.99 -1.70
C TYR A 140 -14.01 -19.34 -1.28
N ARG A 141 -15.34 -19.45 -1.23
CA ARG A 141 -16.01 -20.71 -0.92
C ARG A 141 -15.72 -21.79 -1.96
N MET A 142 -15.74 -21.43 -3.23
CA MET A 142 -15.35 -22.33 -4.33
C MET A 142 -13.91 -22.83 -4.17
N LEU A 143 -12.97 -21.92 -3.92
CA LEU A 143 -11.57 -22.27 -3.66
C LEU A 143 -11.46 -23.21 -2.45
N HIS A 144 -12.15 -22.89 -1.36
CA HIS A 144 -12.14 -23.67 -0.12
C HIS A 144 -12.64 -25.09 -0.36
N ILE A 145 -13.74 -25.27 -1.08
CA ILE A 145 -14.30 -26.59 -1.40
C ILE A 145 -13.31 -27.41 -2.24
N GLN A 146 -12.81 -26.83 -3.33
CA GLN A 146 -11.86 -27.51 -4.20
C GLN A 146 -10.60 -27.93 -3.44
N TYR A 147 -10.10 -27.04 -2.58
CA TYR A 147 -8.87 -27.30 -1.85
C TYR A 147 -9.03 -28.23 -0.64
N LYS A 148 -10.14 -28.15 0.07
CA LYS A 148 -10.34 -28.91 1.32
C LYS A 148 -11.04 -30.24 1.13
N TYR A 149 -11.99 -30.31 0.20
CA TYR A 149 -12.83 -31.49 0.01
C TYR A 149 -12.53 -32.24 -1.30
N GLU A 150 -12.09 -31.54 -2.36
CA GLU A 150 -11.71 -32.19 -3.63
C GLU A 150 -10.20 -32.47 -3.75
N ASN A 151 -9.39 -32.11 -2.76
CA ASN A 151 -7.92 -32.23 -2.77
C ASN A 151 -7.25 -31.58 -4.02
N ARG A 152 -7.86 -30.57 -4.63
CA ARG A 152 -7.26 -29.80 -5.72
C ARG A 152 -6.29 -28.76 -5.17
N THR A 153 -5.15 -28.57 -5.80
CA THR A 153 -4.20 -27.54 -5.40
C THR A 153 -4.71 -26.13 -5.72
N PRO A 154 -4.51 -25.13 -4.84
CA PRO A 154 -4.98 -23.76 -5.08
C PRO A 154 -4.40 -23.13 -6.36
N ASP A 155 -3.19 -23.49 -6.78
CA ASP A 155 -2.59 -22.96 -8.02
C ASP A 155 -3.44 -23.29 -9.26
N LYS A 156 -4.07 -24.47 -9.29
CA LYS A 156 -4.96 -24.88 -10.37
C LYS A 156 -6.24 -24.05 -10.38
N TYR A 157 -6.79 -23.75 -9.20
CA TYR A 157 -7.92 -22.84 -9.08
C TYR A 157 -7.59 -21.44 -9.65
N PHE A 158 -6.45 -20.86 -9.29
CA PHE A 158 -6.06 -19.55 -9.82
C PHE A 158 -5.84 -19.56 -11.33
N LYS A 159 -5.34 -20.67 -11.91
CA LYS A 159 -5.24 -20.85 -13.36
C LYS A 159 -6.61 -20.91 -14.04
N ASP A 160 -7.52 -21.73 -13.51
CA ASP A 160 -8.88 -21.91 -14.04
C ASP A 160 -9.68 -20.58 -14.00
N TYR A 161 -9.48 -19.79 -12.95
CA TYR A 161 -10.20 -18.54 -12.69
C TYR A 161 -9.39 -17.28 -13.05
N THR A 162 -8.25 -17.40 -13.76
CA THR A 162 -7.35 -16.27 -14.06
C THR A 162 -8.06 -15.10 -14.72
N TRP A 163 -9.01 -15.38 -15.63
CA TRP A 163 -9.77 -14.33 -16.33
C TRP A 163 -10.75 -13.58 -15.41
N GLN A 164 -11.25 -14.23 -14.35
CA GLN A 164 -12.18 -13.63 -13.38
C GLN A 164 -11.46 -12.80 -12.32
N ILE A 165 -10.40 -13.35 -11.72
CA ILE A 165 -9.76 -12.74 -10.54
C ILE A 165 -8.37 -12.17 -10.83
N GLY A 166 -7.81 -12.42 -12.01
CA GLY A 166 -6.44 -11.99 -12.33
C GLY A 166 -6.28 -10.48 -12.41
N HIS A 167 -7.31 -9.73 -12.82
CA HIS A 167 -7.28 -8.26 -12.78
C HIS A 167 -7.32 -7.74 -11.34
N PHE A 168 -8.17 -8.33 -10.50
CA PHE A 168 -8.25 -8.03 -9.08
C PHE A 168 -6.89 -8.26 -8.40
N LEU A 169 -6.31 -9.45 -8.54
CA LEU A 169 -5.02 -9.79 -7.94
C LEU A 169 -3.90 -8.85 -8.39
N ARG A 170 -3.80 -8.58 -9.70
CA ARG A 170 -2.78 -7.64 -10.24
C ARG A 170 -2.95 -6.22 -9.72
N SER A 171 -4.18 -5.72 -9.64
CA SER A 171 -4.44 -4.37 -9.14
C SER A 171 -4.09 -4.27 -7.65
N PHE A 172 -4.45 -5.27 -6.84
CA PHE A 172 -4.09 -5.32 -5.42
C PHE A 172 -2.57 -5.40 -5.23
N THR A 173 -1.88 -6.31 -5.92
CA THR A 173 -0.43 -6.45 -5.81
C THR A 173 0.30 -5.20 -6.26
N SER A 174 -0.19 -4.51 -7.30
CA SER A 174 0.41 -3.25 -7.75
C SER A 174 0.32 -2.15 -6.69
N VAL A 175 -0.81 -2.02 -5.99
CA VAL A 175 -0.98 -1.04 -4.89
C VAL A 175 -0.04 -1.37 -3.73
N ALA A 176 0.02 -2.65 -3.34
CA ALA A 176 0.89 -3.10 -2.26
C ALA A 176 2.38 -2.93 -2.61
N GLU A 177 2.76 -3.25 -3.84
CA GLU A 177 4.13 -3.13 -4.35
C GLU A 177 4.60 -1.68 -4.33
N LEU A 178 3.74 -0.74 -4.74
CA LEU A 178 4.03 0.69 -4.68
C LEU A 178 4.40 1.15 -3.25
N VAL A 179 3.68 0.67 -2.23
CA VAL A 179 3.97 0.99 -0.83
C VAL A 179 5.23 0.28 -0.33
N PHE A 180 5.42 -0.97 -0.73
CA PHE A 180 6.57 -1.78 -0.33
C PHE A 180 7.89 -1.19 -0.84
N GLU A 181 7.93 -0.80 -2.12
CA GLU A 181 9.11 -0.25 -2.79
C GLU A 181 9.40 1.21 -2.40
N ALA A 182 8.45 1.91 -1.78
CA ALA A 182 8.63 3.28 -1.36
C ALA A 182 9.73 3.43 -0.29
N THR A 183 10.52 4.49 -0.39
CA THR A 183 11.62 4.82 0.54
C THR A 183 11.14 5.71 1.70
N PHE A 184 9.99 5.36 2.29
CA PHE A 184 9.42 6.08 3.44
C PHE A 184 9.84 5.51 4.78
N SER A 185 9.56 6.27 5.84
CA SER A 185 9.59 5.76 7.21
C SER A 185 8.57 4.63 7.39
N GLU A 186 8.86 3.73 8.34
CA GLU A 186 7.96 2.62 8.69
C GLU A 186 6.58 3.10 9.13
N GLU A 187 6.49 4.25 9.82
CA GLU A 187 5.21 4.85 10.19
C GLU A 187 4.33 5.17 8.97
N LYS A 188 4.93 5.73 7.92
CA LYS A 188 4.22 6.09 6.70
C LYS A 188 3.85 4.85 5.88
N LYS A 189 4.72 3.83 5.83
CA LYS A 189 4.36 2.52 5.24
C LYS A 189 3.20 1.86 5.98
N SER A 190 3.23 1.88 7.31
CA SER A 190 2.16 1.37 8.18
C SER A 190 0.84 2.11 7.95
N PHE A 191 0.88 3.43 7.75
CA PHE A 191 -0.31 4.20 7.34
C PHE A 191 -0.93 3.68 6.04
N TYR A 192 -0.17 3.59 4.94
CA TYR A 192 -0.74 3.12 3.67
C TYR A 192 -1.14 1.64 3.72
N SER A 193 -0.37 0.78 4.42
CA SER A 193 -0.77 -0.61 4.65
C SER A 193 -2.15 -0.70 5.32
N ARG A 194 -2.40 0.12 6.36
CA ARG A 194 -3.72 0.18 7.01
C ARG A 194 -4.81 0.64 6.05
N VAL A 195 -4.51 1.58 5.15
CA VAL A 195 -5.46 2.02 4.12
C VAL A 195 -5.77 0.90 3.13
N ILE A 196 -4.77 0.15 2.65
CA ILE A 196 -5.00 -1.01 1.77
C ILE A 196 -5.87 -2.04 2.50
N LYS A 197 -5.50 -2.40 3.73
CA LYS A 197 -6.23 -3.40 4.54
C LYS A 197 -7.68 -2.99 4.81
N SER A 198 -7.94 -1.72 5.12
CA SER A 198 -9.30 -1.25 5.44
C SER A 198 -10.22 -1.19 4.22
N ARG A 199 -9.66 -1.31 3.01
CA ARG A 199 -10.41 -1.32 1.75
C ARG A 199 -10.67 -2.73 1.21
N ALA A 200 -10.01 -3.74 1.76
CA ALA A 200 -10.22 -5.13 1.37
C ALA A 200 -11.14 -5.84 2.38
N THR A 201 -12.06 -6.65 1.90
CA THR A 201 -12.84 -7.56 2.75
C THR A 201 -11.99 -8.73 3.25
N ASP A 202 -12.45 -9.41 4.29
CA ASP A 202 -11.80 -10.63 4.79
C ASP A 202 -11.67 -11.70 3.69
N ASP A 203 -12.69 -11.86 2.83
CA ASP A 203 -12.69 -12.87 1.77
C ASP A 203 -11.72 -12.52 0.63
N GLU A 204 -11.60 -11.25 0.29
CA GLU A 204 -10.54 -10.75 -0.60
C GLU A 204 -9.15 -11.07 -0.04
N LEU A 205 -8.90 -10.75 1.24
CA LEU A 205 -7.62 -10.99 1.88
C LEU A 205 -7.30 -12.50 1.95
N ARG A 206 -8.30 -13.37 2.17
CA ARG A 206 -8.12 -14.84 2.12
C ARG A 206 -7.76 -15.33 0.72
N LEU A 207 -8.43 -14.82 -0.31
CA LEU A 207 -8.09 -15.14 -1.70
C LEU A 207 -6.67 -14.71 -2.04
N ILE A 208 -6.28 -13.51 -1.63
CA ILE A 208 -4.92 -12.99 -1.80
C ILE A 208 -3.91 -13.86 -1.03
N PHE A 209 -4.21 -14.26 0.21
CA PHE A 209 -3.36 -15.13 1.01
C PHE A 209 -3.04 -16.45 0.28
N TYR A 210 -4.07 -17.12 -0.23
CA TYR A 210 -3.90 -18.35 -1.00
C TYR A 210 -3.15 -18.11 -2.31
N PHE A 211 -3.40 -16.99 -2.98
CA PHE A 211 -2.65 -16.62 -4.18
C PHE A 211 -1.16 -16.44 -3.87
N VAL A 212 -0.81 -15.74 -2.79
CA VAL A 212 0.58 -15.51 -2.38
C VAL A 212 1.31 -16.84 -2.14
N ILE A 213 0.74 -17.75 -1.36
CA ILE A 213 1.42 -19.00 -0.96
C ILE A 213 1.53 -20.01 -2.10
N PHE A 214 0.51 -20.05 -2.96
CA PHE A 214 0.40 -21.05 -4.02
C PHE A 214 0.68 -20.50 -5.43
N ASN A 215 1.20 -19.28 -5.56
CA ASN A 215 1.64 -18.76 -6.85
C ASN A 215 2.69 -19.71 -7.45
N SER A 216 2.45 -20.15 -8.69
CA SER A 216 3.33 -21.08 -9.41
C SER A 216 4.65 -20.46 -9.82
N ASN A 217 4.71 -19.12 -9.94
CA ASN A 217 5.94 -18.39 -10.24
C ASN A 217 6.74 -18.18 -8.94
N LEU A 218 7.86 -18.90 -8.79
CA LEU A 218 8.70 -18.86 -7.58
C LEU A 218 9.25 -17.48 -7.25
N GLN A 219 9.69 -16.73 -8.27
CA GLN A 219 10.28 -15.41 -8.08
C GLN A 219 9.22 -14.40 -7.61
N GLU A 220 8.06 -14.42 -8.27
CA GLU A 220 6.92 -13.59 -7.91
C GLU A 220 6.39 -13.96 -6.52
N ARG A 221 6.27 -15.25 -6.21
CA ARG A 221 5.89 -15.74 -4.89
C ARG A 221 6.79 -15.20 -3.78
N SER A 222 8.11 -15.26 -3.97
CA SER A 222 9.07 -14.74 -2.98
C SER A 222 8.90 -13.22 -2.78
N LYS A 223 8.72 -12.46 -3.88
CA LYS A 223 8.42 -11.03 -3.81
C LYS A 223 7.12 -10.77 -3.02
N LEU A 224 6.06 -11.49 -3.35
CA LEU A 224 4.75 -11.36 -2.72
C LEU A 224 4.78 -11.68 -1.23
N LEU A 225 5.47 -12.75 -0.81
CA LEU A 225 5.64 -13.13 0.60
C LEU A 225 6.37 -12.05 1.39
N ARG A 226 7.47 -11.52 0.84
CA ARG A 226 8.23 -10.43 1.48
C ARG A 226 7.38 -9.17 1.61
N MET A 227 6.65 -8.83 0.55
CA MET A 227 5.75 -7.68 0.52
C MET A 227 4.62 -7.83 1.53
N SER A 228 3.92 -8.96 1.54
CA SER A 228 2.76 -9.18 2.43
C SER A 228 3.16 -9.17 3.91
N ARG A 229 4.36 -9.66 4.23
CA ARG A 229 4.92 -9.64 5.58
C ARG A 229 5.34 -8.23 6.00
N ALA A 230 6.11 -7.53 5.17
CA ALA A 230 6.55 -6.17 5.46
C ALA A 230 5.37 -5.20 5.64
N LEU A 231 4.28 -5.44 4.91
CA LEU A 231 3.05 -4.67 5.02
C LEU A 231 2.06 -5.23 6.03
N HIS A 232 2.36 -6.34 6.72
CA HIS A 232 1.47 -6.93 7.71
C HIS A 232 0.03 -7.14 7.18
N LEU A 233 -0.10 -7.62 5.93
CA LEU A 233 -1.39 -7.63 5.22
C LEU A 233 -2.43 -8.55 5.85
N PHE A 234 -2.00 -9.64 6.49
CA PHE A 234 -2.88 -10.74 6.90
C PHE A 234 -3.10 -10.84 8.42
N GLU A 235 -2.56 -9.94 9.23
CA GLU A 235 -2.62 -10.02 10.70
C GLU A 235 -4.04 -10.03 11.30
N ASN A 236 -5.01 -9.48 10.57
CA ASN A 236 -6.39 -9.35 11.05
C ASN A 236 -7.34 -10.37 10.42
N ILE A 237 -6.85 -11.28 9.57
CA ILE A 237 -7.72 -12.31 8.99
C ILE A 237 -8.12 -13.26 10.12
N LYS A 238 -9.42 -13.53 10.23
CA LYS A 238 -9.90 -14.56 11.16
C LYS A 238 -9.34 -15.93 10.76
N ASP A 239 -8.45 -16.47 11.60
CA ASP A 239 -7.71 -17.71 11.36
C ASP A 239 -8.59 -18.95 11.15
N SER A 240 -9.85 -18.94 11.62
CA SER A 240 -10.74 -20.11 11.56
C SER A 240 -11.08 -20.60 10.15
N LEU A 241 -10.77 -19.82 9.12
CA LEU A 241 -11.09 -20.13 7.73
C LEU A 241 -9.84 -20.51 6.90
N ILE A 242 -8.64 -20.18 7.37
CA ILE A 242 -7.38 -20.63 6.75
C ILE A 242 -6.98 -21.96 7.38
N LYS A 243 -6.49 -22.93 6.60
CA LYS A 243 -5.98 -24.18 7.20
C LYS A 243 -4.75 -23.86 8.06
N SER A 244 -4.68 -24.43 9.26
CA SER A 244 -3.57 -24.21 10.21
C SER A 244 -2.19 -24.41 9.57
N ASP A 245 -2.06 -25.44 8.73
CA ASP A 245 -0.81 -25.77 8.05
C ASP A 245 -0.42 -24.74 6.98
N ASP A 246 -1.40 -24.06 6.37
CA ASP A 246 -1.13 -22.99 5.40
C ASP A 246 -0.56 -21.75 6.07
N TRP A 247 -1.02 -21.44 7.29
CA TRP A 247 -0.47 -20.33 8.07
C TRP A 247 0.96 -20.62 8.50
N LYS A 248 1.23 -21.85 8.95
CA LYS A 248 2.59 -22.30 9.24
C LYS A 248 3.48 -22.20 8.01
N LYS A 249 2.98 -22.67 6.85
CA LYS A 249 3.67 -22.56 5.56
C LYS A 249 3.94 -21.10 5.17
N TYR A 250 3.00 -20.20 5.38
CA TYR A 250 3.21 -18.77 5.16
C TYR A 250 4.38 -18.22 5.98
N ILE A 251 4.41 -18.54 7.27
CA ILE A 251 5.47 -18.11 8.19
C ILE A 251 6.82 -18.70 7.78
N GLU A 252 6.88 -20.00 7.46
CA GLU A 252 8.12 -20.71 7.12
C GLU A 252 8.71 -20.28 5.77
N MET A 253 7.88 -19.87 4.81
CA MET A 253 8.33 -19.44 3.48
C MET A 253 8.74 -17.95 3.44
N SER A 254 8.47 -17.19 4.50
CA SER A 254 8.65 -15.73 4.58
C SER A 254 9.90 -15.32 5.35
#